data_AF-A0A8S3G5I5-F1
#
_entry.id   AF-A0A8S3G5I5-F1
#
_cell.length_a   1.000
_cell.length_b   1.000
_cell.length_c   1.000
_cell.angle_alpha   90.00
_cell.angle_beta   90.00
_cell.angle_gamma   90.00
#
_symmetry.space_group_name_H-M   'P 1'
#
loop_
_entity.id
_entity.type
_entity.pdbx_description
1 polymer ?
#
loop_
_entity_poly.entity_id
_entity_poly.type
_entity_poly.pdbx_seq_one_letter_code
_entity_poly.pdbx_strand_id
1 'polypeptide(L)'
;MQCDGTPDPTILPEINTFISLWRDEKQRIDVEYTMKQTNLVLALIRELNYVINSIPNGSPELEHVSTYKKTIQELEDTLHLKWRHAVHSTMLKASDLQDLETNNLQYTAENDNTTICIWGNLSHNP
;
A
#
# COMPACT_ATOMS: atom_id res chain seq x y z
N MET A 1 1.52 -11.29 -16.07
CA MET A 1 1.95 -9.94 -15.64
C MET A 1 1.91 -9.07 -16.87
N GLN A 2 1.51 -7.82 -16.71
CA GLN A 2 1.62 -6.84 -17.79
C GLN A 2 3.09 -6.61 -18.16
N CYS A 3 3.34 -6.00 -19.32
CA CYS A 3 4.70 -5.75 -19.81
C CYS A 3 5.51 -4.83 -18.88
N ASP A 4 4.86 -4.09 -17.98
CA ASP A 4 5.48 -3.24 -16.95
C ASP A 4 5.69 -3.96 -15.60
N GLY A 5 5.34 -5.26 -15.51
CA GLY A 5 5.45 -6.06 -14.30
C GLY A 5 4.30 -5.90 -13.30
N THR A 6 3.26 -5.13 -13.63
CA THR A 6 2.05 -5.06 -12.80
C THR A 6 1.17 -6.30 -12.96
N PRO A 7 0.45 -6.74 -11.92
CA PRO A 7 -0.42 -7.90 -12.02
C PRO A 7 -1.68 -7.55 -12.83
N ASP A 8 -2.13 -8.47 -13.67
CA ASP A 8 -3.45 -8.37 -14.31
C ASP A 8 -4.54 -8.62 -13.23
N PRO A 9 -5.47 -7.67 -13.01
CA PRO A 9 -6.51 -7.80 -11.99
C PRO A 9 -7.50 -8.95 -12.26
N THR A 10 -7.55 -9.47 -13.49
CA THR A 10 -8.37 -10.61 -13.88
C THR A 10 -7.69 -11.96 -13.61
N ILE A 11 -6.40 -11.94 -13.24
CA ILE A 11 -5.57 -13.14 -13.03
C ILE A 11 -5.12 -13.19 -11.57
N LEU A 12 -5.95 -13.80 -10.70
CA LEU A 12 -5.67 -13.95 -9.26
C LEU A 12 -4.25 -14.45 -8.91
N PRO A 13 -3.68 -15.46 -9.60
CA PRO A 13 -2.30 -15.89 -9.34
C PRO A 13 -1.25 -14.77 -9.46
N GLU A 14 -1.46 -13.80 -10.35
CA GLU A 14 -0.54 -12.68 -10.53
C GLU A 14 -0.62 -11.71 -9.35
N ILE A 15 -1.84 -11.43 -8.86
CA ILE A 15 -2.06 -10.62 -7.67
C ILE A 15 -1.40 -11.27 -6.45
N ASN A 16 -1.56 -12.59 -6.29
CA ASN A 16 -0.93 -13.33 -5.19
C ASN A 16 0.59 -13.26 -5.25
N THR A 17 1.16 -13.41 -6.45
CA THR A 17 2.61 -13.29 -6.65
C THR A 17 3.09 -11.87 -6.33
N PHE A 18 2.35 -10.85 -6.77
CA PHE A 18 2.62 -9.45 -6.40
C PHE A 18 2.60 -9.25 -4.88
N ILE A 19 1.56 -9.74 -4.17
CA ILE A 19 1.44 -9.64 -2.72
C ILE A 19 2.65 -10.28 -2.03
N SER A 20 3.00 -11.52 -2.42
CA SER A 20 4.12 -12.24 -1.83
C SER A 20 5.45 -11.52 -2.05
N LEU A 21 5.76 -11.14 -3.30
CA LEU A 21 6.99 -10.42 -3.63
C LEU A 21 7.07 -9.08 -2.89
N TRP A 22 5.96 -8.34 -2.84
CA TRP A 22 5.97 -7.07 -2.13
C TRP A 22 6.15 -7.29 -0.64
N ARG A 23 5.47 -8.23 0.00
CA ARG A 23 5.68 -8.56 1.43
C ARG A 23 7.14 -8.86 1.75
N ASP A 24 7.79 -9.66 0.90
CA ASP A 24 9.19 -10.08 1.08
C ASP A 24 10.22 -8.99 0.74
N GLU A 25 9.83 -7.91 0.06
CA GLU A 25 10.68 -6.76 -0.23
C GLU A 25 11.12 -6.05 1.06
N LYS A 26 12.43 -6.10 1.34
CA LYS A 26 13.07 -5.54 2.54
C LYS A 26 13.91 -4.29 2.25
N GLN A 27 14.27 -4.04 0.99
CA GLN A 27 15.18 -2.98 0.59
C GLN A 27 14.45 -1.66 0.31
N ARG A 28 13.20 -1.73 -0.17
CA ARG A 28 12.40 -0.56 -0.55
C ARG A 28 11.26 -0.36 0.44
N ILE A 29 11.54 0.39 1.50
CA ILE A 29 10.61 0.69 2.59
C ILE A 29 10.40 2.19 2.80
N ASP A 30 10.80 3.04 1.86
CA ASP A 30 10.57 4.49 2.00
C ASP A 30 9.13 4.88 1.64
N VAL A 31 8.74 6.09 2.06
CA VAL A 31 7.41 6.64 1.83
C VAL A 31 7.11 6.80 0.33
N GLU A 32 8.06 7.27 -0.47
CA GLU A 32 7.82 7.55 -1.89
C GLU A 32 7.54 6.25 -2.67
N TYR A 33 8.32 5.20 -2.43
CA TYR A 33 8.05 3.88 -3.00
C TYR A 33 6.70 3.33 -2.54
N THR A 34 6.40 3.43 -1.24
CA THR A 34 5.13 2.94 -0.67
C THR A 34 3.93 3.69 -1.26
N MET A 35 4.04 4.99 -1.54
CA MET A 35 3.01 5.78 -2.22
C MET A 35 2.75 5.30 -3.65
N LYS A 36 3.81 5.00 -4.43
CA LYS A 36 3.66 4.46 -5.79
C LYS A 36 2.93 3.11 -5.78
N GLN A 37 3.31 2.23 -4.84
CA GLN A 37 2.63 0.95 -4.67
C GLN A 37 1.19 1.09 -4.20
N THR A 38 0.90 2.10 -3.36
CA THR A 38 -0.47 2.41 -2.90
C THR A 38 -1.40 2.64 -4.09
N ASN A 39 -0.97 3.42 -5.09
CA ASN A 39 -1.78 3.68 -6.28
C ASN A 39 -2.12 2.39 -7.05
N LEU A 40 -1.14 1.50 -7.23
CA LEU A 40 -1.34 0.21 -7.88
C LEU A 40 -2.33 -0.66 -7.10
N VAL A 41 -2.15 -0.77 -5.78
CA VAL A 41 -3.04 -1.56 -4.92
C VAL A 41 -4.47 -1.04 -4.95
N LEU A 42 -4.66 0.28 -4.85
CA LEU A 42 -5.99 0.89 -4.92
C LEU A 42 -6.65 0.64 -6.28
N ALA A 43 -5.89 0.65 -7.38
CA ALA A 43 -6.40 0.29 -8.70
C ALA A 43 -6.86 -1.18 -8.74
N LEU A 44 -6.04 -2.12 -8.23
CA LEU A 44 -6.42 -3.55 -8.16
C LEU A 44 -7.68 -3.78 -7.31
N ILE A 45 -7.79 -3.10 -6.16
CA ILE A 45 -8.99 -3.18 -5.31
C ILE A 45 -10.23 -2.65 -6.05
N ARG A 46 -10.11 -1.54 -6.78
CA ARG A 46 -11.23 -0.99 -7.57
C ARG A 46 -11.68 -1.98 -8.66
N GLU A 47 -10.74 -2.58 -9.39
CA GLU A 47 -11.05 -3.57 -10.43
C GLU A 47 -11.68 -4.84 -9.84
N LEU A 48 -11.16 -5.37 -8.74
CA LEU A 48 -11.76 -6.54 -8.06
C LEU A 48 -13.17 -6.25 -7.56
N ASN A 49 -13.42 -5.05 -7.01
CA ASN A 49 -14.76 -4.63 -6.63
C ASN A 49 -15.69 -4.48 -7.85
N TYR A 50 -15.19 -3.96 -8.96
CA TYR A 50 -15.95 -3.88 -10.21
C TYR A 50 -16.35 -5.27 -10.71
N VAL A 51 -15.41 -6.24 -10.71
CA VAL A 51 -15.68 -7.64 -11.06
C VAL A 51 -16.78 -8.21 -10.16
N ILE A 52 -16.63 -8.09 -8.83
CA ILE A 52 -17.64 -8.57 -7.86
C ILE A 52 -19.03 -7.98 -8.16
N ASN A 53 -19.10 -6.67 -8.40
CA ASN A 53 -20.37 -5.96 -8.62
C ASN A 53 -21.00 -6.25 -9.99
N SER A 54 -20.21 -6.74 -10.95
CA SER A 54 -20.67 -7.07 -12.31
C SER A 54 -21.23 -8.50 -12.42
N ILE A 55 -21.03 -9.35 -11.41
CA ILE A 55 -21.50 -10.74 -11.42
C ILE A 55 -23.04 -10.77 -11.30
N PRO A 56 -23.76 -11.37 -12.25
CA PRO A 56 -25.23 -11.47 -12.19
C PRO A 56 -25.71 -12.35 -11.03
N ASN A 57 -26.85 -11.98 -10.43
CA ASN A 57 -27.51 -12.78 -9.40
C ASN A 57 -27.87 -14.17 -9.94
N GLY A 58 -27.56 -15.22 -9.17
CA GLY A 58 -27.83 -16.61 -9.54
C GLY A 58 -26.84 -17.22 -10.55
N SER A 59 -25.79 -16.49 -10.92
CA SER A 59 -24.70 -17.05 -11.73
C SER A 59 -23.80 -17.99 -10.91
N PRO A 60 -23.20 -19.02 -11.53
CA PRO A 60 -22.19 -19.86 -10.88
C PRO A 60 -20.95 -19.07 -10.43
N GLU A 61 -20.68 -17.93 -11.07
CA GLU A 61 -19.53 -17.05 -10.77
C GLU A 61 -19.57 -16.46 -9.35
N LEU A 62 -20.75 -16.42 -8.72
CA LEU A 62 -20.91 -15.99 -7.32
C LEU A 62 -20.07 -16.82 -6.35
N GLU A 63 -19.73 -18.07 -6.67
CA GLU A 63 -18.85 -18.92 -5.86
C GLU A 63 -17.45 -18.28 -5.67
N HIS A 64 -16.98 -17.53 -6.67
CA HIS A 64 -15.66 -16.87 -6.63
C HIS A 64 -15.64 -15.55 -5.85
N VAL A 65 -16.80 -14.98 -5.49
CA VAL A 65 -16.89 -13.70 -4.76
C VAL A 65 -16.14 -13.77 -3.43
N SER A 66 -16.21 -14.90 -2.75
CA SER A 66 -15.49 -15.12 -1.48
C SER A 66 -13.97 -15.02 -1.66
N THR A 67 -13.44 -15.58 -2.75
CA THR A 67 -12.03 -15.51 -3.11
C THR A 67 -11.61 -14.09 -3.43
N TYR A 68 -12.38 -13.36 -4.25
CA TYR A 68 -12.06 -11.96 -4.59
C TYR A 68 -12.03 -11.07 -3.34
N LYS A 69 -13.02 -11.21 -2.44
CA LYS A 69 -13.03 -10.47 -1.18
C LYS A 69 -11.83 -10.79 -0.29
N LYS A 70 -11.40 -12.06 -0.25
CA LYS A 70 -10.19 -12.45 0.47
C LYS A 70 -8.93 -11.82 -0.15
N THR A 71 -8.81 -11.80 -1.47
CA THR A 71 -7.70 -11.14 -2.16
C THR A 71 -7.68 -9.63 -1.90
N ILE A 72 -8.85 -8.96 -1.87
CA ILE A 72 -8.94 -7.54 -1.47
C ILE A 72 -8.41 -7.35 -0.05
N GLN A 73 -8.83 -8.18 0.90
CA GLN A 73 -8.34 -8.09 2.28
C GLN A 73 -6.81 -8.28 2.35
N GLU A 74 -6.26 -9.24 1.61
CA GLU A 74 -4.82 -9.48 1.59
C GLU A 74 -4.02 -8.30 0.99
N LEU A 75 -4.59 -7.60 -0.01
CA LEU A 75 -4.04 -6.35 -0.55
C LEU A 75 -4.04 -5.23 0.49
N GLU A 76 -5.16 -5.02 1.18
CA GLU A 76 -5.30 -4.01 2.24
C GLU A 76 -4.33 -4.27 3.40
N ASP A 77 -4.27 -5.51 3.88
CA ASP A 77 -3.37 -5.92 4.97
C ASP A 77 -1.90 -5.68 4.59
N THR A 78 -1.54 -5.99 3.34
CA THR A 78 -0.17 -5.78 2.83
C THR A 78 0.15 -4.30 2.73
N LEU A 79 -0.79 -3.50 2.23
CA LEU A 79 -0.64 -2.05 2.14
C LEU A 79 -0.44 -1.43 3.52
N HIS A 80 -1.23 -1.82 4.52
CA HIS A 80 -1.08 -1.37 5.90
C HIS A 80 0.27 -1.75 6.49
N LEU A 81 0.72 -3.00 6.30
CA LEU A 81 2.04 -3.46 6.75
C LEU A 81 3.16 -2.59 6.17
N LYS A 82 3.08 -2.28 4.87
CA LYS A 82 4.10 -1.50 4.17
C LYS A 82 4.14 -0.06 4.61
N TRP A 83 2.97 0.56 4.81
CA TRP A 83 2.91 1.89 5.42
C TRP A 83 3.49 1.94 6.83
N ARG A 84 3.22 0.92 7.67
CA ARG A 84 3.85 0.83 9.00
C ARG A 84 5.37 0.78 8.91
N HIS A 85 5.92 -0.02 7.98
CA HIS A 85 7.36 -0.07 7.76
C HIS A 85 7.93 1.26 7.28
N ALA A 86 7.23 1.95 6.37
CA ALA A 86 7.68 3.23 5.84
C ALA A 86 7.67 4.36 6.86
N VAL A 87 6.61 4.44 7.67
CA VAL A 87 6.55 5.37 8.79
C VAL A 87 7.64 5.04 9.80
N HIS A 88 7.80 3.78 10.18
CA HIS A 88 8.84 3.37 11.13
C HIS A 88 10.25 3.70 10.60
N SER A 89 10.54 3.43 9.32
CA SER A 89 11.83 3.78 8.70
C SER A 89 12.07 5.28 8.70
N THR A 90 11.03 6.09 8.48
CA THR A 90 11.11 7.55 8.54
C THR A 90 11.37 8.03 9.97
N MET A 91 10.69 7.43 10.96
CA MET A 91 10.88 7.76 12.38
C MET A 91 12.27 7.39 12.89
N LEU A 92 12.89 6.31 12.40
CA LEU A 92 14.28 5.98 12.72
C LEU A 92 15.28 7.03 12.21
N LYS A 93 14.90 7.83 11.21
CA LYS A 93 15.67 8.94 10.67
C LYS A 93 15.16 10.30 11.17
N ALA A 94 14.33 10.31 12.23
CA ALA A 94 13.67 11.52 12.70
C ALA A 94 14.66 12.63 13.06
N SER A 95 15.78 12.29 13.70
CA SER A 95 16.82 13.26 14.07
C SER A 95 17.54 13.83 12.85
N ASP A 96 17.67 13.07 11.75
CA ASP A 96 18.22 13.58 10.47
C ASP A 96 17.22 14.47 9.72
N LEU A 97 15.92 14.26 9.96
CA LEU A 97 14.80 14.97 9.34
C LEU A 97 14.25 16.11 10.23
N GLN A 98 14.96 16.42 11.32
CA GLN A 98 14.58 17.45 12.26
C GLN A 98 14.70 18.84 11.63
N ASP A 99 13.68 19.65 11.83
CA ASP A 99 13.75 21.08 11.56
C ASP A 99 14.64 21.75 12.62
N LEU A 100 15.76 22.34 12.19
CA LEU A 100 16.80 22.87 13.08
C LEU A 100 16.34 24.11 13.88
N GLU A 101 15.30 24.81 13.43
CA GLU A 101 14.78 25.99 14.13
C GLU A 101 13.78 25.60 15.23
N THR A 102 12.92 24.63 14.94
CA THR A 102 11.81 24.23 15.82
C THR A 102 12.11 22.97 16.65
N ASN A 103 13.19 22.26 16.32
CA ASN A 103 13.54 20.94 16.84
C ASN A 103 12.42 19.89 16.66
N ASN A 104 11.52 20.08 15.69
CA ASN A 104 10.45 19.14 15.40
C ASN A 104 10.75 18.34 14.13
N LEU A 105 10.34 17.07 14.11
CA LEU A 105 10.15 16.34 12.88
C LEU A 105 8.87 16.84 12.20
N GLN A 106 9.00 17.29 10.96
CA GLN A 106 7.86 17.59 10.08
C GLN A 106 8.13 16.98 8.71
N TYR A 107 7.44 15.90 8.39
CA TYR A 107 7.55 15.23 7.10
C TYR A 107 6.18 15.10 6.48
N THR A 108 6.02 15.67 5.28
CA THR A 108 4.80 15.57 4.49
C THR A 108 5.16 15.03 3.12
N ALA A 109 4.41 14.03 2.65
CA ALA A 109 4.46 13.57 1.28
C ALA A 109 3.03 13.40 0.76
N GLU A 110 2.82 13.68 -0.51
CA GLU A 110 1.51 13.61 -1.15
C GLU A 110 1.61 13.09 -2.58
N ASN A 111 0.54 12.45 -3.03
CA ASN A 111 0.27 12.13 -4.42
C ASN A 111 -1.25 12.24 -4.68
N ASP A 112 -1.67 11.93 -5.91
CA ASP A 112 -3.07 12.08 -6.34
C ASP A 112 -4.11 11.35 -5.47
N ASN A 113 -3.74 10.26 -4.77
CA ASN A 113 -4.68 9.45 -4.00
C ASN A 113 -4.38 9.41 -2.50
N THR A 114 -3.25 9.96 -2.03
CA THR A 114 -2.79 9.77 -0.66
C THR A 114 -1.91 10.93 -0.21
N THR A 115 -2.17 11.40 1.01
CA THR A 115 -1.30 12.32 1.74
C THR A 115 -0.87 11.66 3.04
N ILE A 116 0.43 11.71 3.34
CA ILE A 116 0.97 11.30 4.63
C ILE A 116 1.66 12.47 5.31
N CYS A 117 1.34 12.63 6.60
CA CYS A 117 1.84 13.66 7.47
C CYS A 117 2.44 12.98 8.71
N ILE A 118 3.75 13.12 8.93
CA ILE A 118 4.47 12.61 10.09
C ILE A 118 5.02 13.81 10.86
N TRP A 119 4.59 13.96 12.10
CA TRP A 119 4.94 15.07 12.97
C TRP A 119 5.43 14.52 14.30
N GLY A 120 6.52 15.07 14.83
CA GLY A 120 7.08 14.64 16.11
C GLY A 120 7.84 15.77 16.78
N ASN A 121 7.69 15.90 18.10
CA ASN A 121 8.51 16.83 18.87
C ASN A 121 9.75 16.11 19.40
N LEU A 122 10.93 16.54 18.98
CA LEU A 122 12.21 15.95 19.38
C LEU A 122 12.90 16.76 20.50
N SER A 123 12.31 17.87 20.96
CA SER A 123 12.90 18.77 21.97
C SER A 123 13.09 18.13 23.35
N HIS A 124 12.41 17.01 23.64
CA HIS A 124 12.48 16.31 24.92
C HIS A 124 13.03 14.88 24.83
N ASN A 125 13.32 14.39 23.62
CA ASN A 125 13.92 13.07 23.35
C ASN A 125 14.74 13.16 22.05
N PRO A 126 16.00 13.64 22.12
CA PRO A 126 16.89 13.74 20.96
C PRO A 126 17.31 12.37 20.42
#